data_AF-A0A418KH44-F1
#
_entry.id   AF-A0A418KH44-F1
#
_cell.length_a   1.000
_cell.length_b   1.000
_cell.length_c   1.000
_cell.angle_alpha   90.00
_cell.angle_beta   90.00
_cell.angle_gamma   90.00
#
_symmetry.space_group_name_H-M   'P 1'
#
loop_
_entity.id
_entity.type
_entity.pdbx_description
1 polymer ?
#
loop_
_entity_poly.entity_id
_entity_poly.type
_entity_poly.pdbx_seq_one_letter_code
_entity_poly.pdbx_strand_id
1 'polypeptide(L)'
;MSGDEVTYEPDPAAIAADLADDGVHVDPAVAEWITPEQLSAVTSLVDGADPTVFVLAVPLNYDSDLSANQLVTLVHRELQRDGVYFVGRQSGADRWQVDATSYNTSTDNEDALATYVARDRFPSDLGEQLRETVDVFTSGEARTEYEEQFPERQETVTSTGDGSSQVLGMDPPVAIGVGVALAVVVAVVVLRRRRPRGEVVLKRRALQRISSAQTREWRRRAETETAALGERIRELEIEHGDDGATWAAALDHYQAATAILDRSDDAADAIGALVLARRGDDALSHAADGRSWTPTAACFFNPLHGPATTKAPWRTPAGTRDVPCCGACRRDIGKRREPEILDLPTGDTVVHYMDAGVEPWASTGFGALAPDLLDRLGERP
;
A
#
# COMPACT_ATOMS: atom_id res chain seq x y z
N MET A 1 -13.22 30.25 8.87
CA MET A 1 -14.39 29.56 9.44
C MET A 1 -14.12 28.10 9.26
N SER A 2 -13.63 27.44 10.30
CA SER A 2 -13.35 26.01 10.30
C SER A 2 -14.71 25.30 10.30
N GLY A 3 -15.09 24.74 9.17
CA GLY A 3 -16.14 23.73 9.17
C GLY A 3 -15.60 22.55 9.95
N ASP A 4 -16.35 22.09 10.94
CA ASP A 4 -16.14 20.75 11.50
C ASP A 4 -16.23 19.78 10.31
N GLU A 5 -15.07 19.30 9.87
CA GLU A 5 -14.97 18.24 8.89
C GLU A 5 -15.53 17.00 9.58
N VAL A 6 -16.69 16.54 9.10
CA VAL A 6 -17.38 15.39 9.67
C VAL A 6 -16.50 14.17 9.39
N THR A 7 -15.72 13.75 10.38
CA THR A 7 -14.94 12.52 10.32
C THR A 7 -15.89 11.35 10.14
N TYR A 8 -15.72 10.59 9.06
CA TYR A 8 -16.49 9.37 8.84
C TYR A 8 -16.16 8.35 9.93
N GLU A 9 -17.17 7.96 10.70
CA GLU A 9 -17.05 6.92 11.73
C GLU A 9 -17.93 5.72 11.33
N PRO A 10 -17.37 4.68 10.70
CA PRO A 10 -18.15 3.52 10.26
C PRO A 10 -18.64 2.70 11.45
N ASP A 11 -19.79 2.03 11.29
CA ASP A 11 -20.29 1.00 12.19
C ASP A 11 -19.99 -0.39 11.59
N PRO A 12 -18.92 -1.08 12.02
CA PRO A 12 -18.50 -2.34 11.41
C PRO A 12 -19.53 -3.46 11.58
N ALA A 13 -20.36 -3.41 12.64
CA ALA A 13 -21.38 -4.43 12.87
C ALA A 13 -22.56 -4.26 11.91
N ALA A 14 -22.94 -3.02 11.61
CA ALA A 14 -23.93 -2.74 10.58
C ALA A 14 -23.43 -3.15 9.19
N ILE A 15 -22.19 -2.76 8.85
CA ILE A 15 -21.57 -3.14 7.56
C ILE A 15 -21.50 -4.67 7.44
N ALA A 16 -21.09 -5.39 8.49
CA ALA A 16 -21.05 -6.84 8.49
C ALA A 16 -22.44 -7.47 8.33
N ALA A 17 -23.50 -6.86 8.87
CA ALA A 17 -24.85 -7.36 8.69
C ALA A 17 -25.29 -7.25 7.22
N ASP A 18 -24.99 -6.14 6.55
CA ASP A 18 -25.29 -5.95 5.13
C ASP A 18 -24.50 -6.96 4.27
N LEU A 19 -23.20 -7.10 4.51
CA LEU A 19 -22.37 -8.08 3.81
C LEU A 19 -22.78 -9.54 4.08
N ALA A 20 -23.41 -9.83 5.21
CA ALA A 20 -23.95 -11.16 5.50
C ALA A 20 -25.22 -11.46 4.71
N ASP A 21 -25.98 -10.44 4.34
CA ASP A 21 -27.25 -10.55 3.60
C ASP A 21 -26.99 -10.80 2.12
N ASP A 22 -26.33 -9.87 1.43
CA ASP A 22 -26.13 -9.90 -0.03
C ASP A 22 -24.68 -9.67 -0.49
N GLY A 23 -23.75 -9.55 0.46
CA GLY A 23 -22.32 -9.36 0.17
C GLY A 23 -21.96 -7.93 -0.25
N VAL A 24 -22.88 -6.97 -0.19
CA VAL A 24 -22.65 -5.58 -0.60
C VAL A 24 -23.07 -4.60 0.50
N HIS A 25 -22.21 -3.62 0.78
CA HIS A 25 -22.53 -2.50 1.64
C HIS A 25 -22.34 -1.18 0.89
N VAL A 26 -23.35 -0.31 0.91
CA VAL A 26 -23.27 1.04 0.37
C VAL A 26 -23.61 2.05 1.46
N ASP A 27 -22.63 2.87 1.83
CA ASP A 27 -22.85 3.92 2.81
C ASP A 27 -23.78 5.01 2.22
N PRO A 28 -24.77 5.51 2.97
CA PRO A 28 -25.67 6.55 2.51
C PRO A 28 -24.97 7.80 1.96
N ALA A 29 -23.77 8.12 2.44
CA ALA A 29 -23.00 9.27 1.98
C ALA A 29 -22.47 9.14 0.55
N VAL A 30 -22.33 7.91 0.03
CA VAL A 30 -21.86 7.65 -1.34
C VAL A 30 -22.93 7.03 -2.24
N ALA A 31 -24.10 6.72 -1.71
CA ALA A 31 -25.19 6.09 -2.44
C ALA A 31 -25.65 6.87 -3.68
N GLU A 32 -25.52 8.21 -3.70
CA GLU A 32 -25.87 9.02 -4.87
C GLU A 32 -24.94 8.81 -6.08
N TRP A 33 -23.75 8.24 -5.86
CA TRP A 33 -22.73 7.98 -6.87
C TRP A 33 -22.84 6.59 -7.51
N ILE A 34 -23.87 5.82 -7.13
CA ILE A 34 -24.11 4.46 -7.63
C ILE A 34 -25.56 4.38 -8.07
N THR A 35 -25.79 4.07 -9.35
CA THR A 35 -27.17 3.89 -9.83
C THR A 35 -27.75 2.56 -9.35
N PRO A 36 -29.09 2.44 -9.26
CA PRO A 36 -29.73 1.16 -8.92
C PRO A 36 -29.34 0.02 -9.86
N GLU A 37 -29.13 0.32 -11.15
CA GLU A 37 -28.70 -0.66 -12.15
C GLU A 37 -27.27 -1.16 -11.88
N GLN A 38 -26.35 -0.25 -11.54
CA GLN A 38 -24.97 -0.59 -11.19
C GLN A 38 -24.91 -1.42 -9.91
N LEU A 39 -25.65 -1.02 -8.87
CA LEU A 39 -25.71 -1.77 -7.62
C LEU A 39 -26.24 -3.20 -7.86
N SER A 40 -27.33 -3.33 -8.62
CA SER A 40 -27.90 -4.64 -8.99
C SER A 40 -26.91 -5.53 -9.75
N ALA A 41 -26.12 -4.94 -10.66
CA ALA A 41 -25.09 -5.66 -11.38
C ALA A 41 -23.95 -6.13 -10.46
N VAL A 42 -23.49 -5.28 -9.54
CA VAL A 42 -22.48 -5.64 -8.53
C VAL A 42 -22.98 -6.78 -7.64
N THR A 43 -24.18 -6.67 -7.07
CA THR A 43 -24.76 -7.72 -6.22
C THR A 43 -24.89 -9.04 -6.96
N SER A 44 -25.30 -9.00 -8.24
CA SER A 44 -25.41 -10.21 -9.07
C SER A 44 -24.05 -10.89 -9.32
N LEU A 45 -22.98 -10.11 -9.51
CA LEU A 45 -21.62 -10.64 -9.68
C LEU A 45 -21.10 -11.23 -8.37
N VAL A 46 -21.39 -10.58 -7.23
CA VAL A 46 -20.98 -11.03 -5.89
C VAL A 46 -21.64 -12.36 -5.49
N ASP A 47 -22.93 -12.54 -5.77
CA ASP A 47 -23.69 -13.77 -5.43
C ASP A 47 -23.11 -15.03 -6.12
N GLY A 48 -22.54 -14.87 -7.32
CA GLY A 48 -21.97 -15.95 -8.12
C GLY A 48 -20.45 -16.15 -7.98
N ALA A 49 -19.76 -15.36 -7.16
CA ALA A 49 -18.30 -15.32 -7.16
C ALA A 49 -17.64 -16.50 -6.42
N ASP A 50 -16.58 -17.06 -7.03
CA ASP A 50 -15.66 -18.03 -6.42
C ASP A 50 -14.20 -17.59 -6.69
N PRO A 51 -13.39 -17.24 -5.66
CA PRO A 51 -13.70 -17.27 -4.23
C PRO A 51 -14.75 -16.22 -3.82
N THR A 52 -15.34 -16.35 -2.63
CA THR A 52 -16.34 -15.41 -2.10
C THR A 52 -15.83 -13.96 -2.13
N VAL A 53 -16.64 -13.06 -2.66
CA VAL A 53 -16.34 -11.62 -2.78
C VAL A 53 -17.28 -10.80 -1.88
N PHE A 54 -16.76 -9.70 -1.35
CA PHE A 54 -17.52 -8.69 -0.61
C PHE A 54 -17.20 -7.31 -1.16
N VAL A 55 -18.22 -6.44 -1.25
CA VAL A 55 -18.05 -5.09 -1.81
C VAL A 55 -18.54 -4.04 -0.83
N LEU A 56 -17.72 -3.02 -0.58
CA LEU A 56 -18.03 -1.90 0.29
C LEU A 56 -17.84 -0.58 -0.47
N ALA A 57 -18.86 0.28 -0.47
CA ALA A 57 -18.76 1.65 -0.95
C ALA A 57 -18.90 2.59 0.26
N VAL A 58 -17.84 3.34 0.58
CA VAL A 58 -17.77 4.17 1.78
C VAL A 58 -17.14 5.54 1.50
N PRO A 59 -17.49 6.60 2.24
CA PRO A 59 -16.93 7.95 2.06
C PRO A 59 -15.53 8.08 2.68
N LEU A 60 -14.68 7.06 2.56
CA LEU A 60 -13.29 7.14 2.97
C LEU A 60 -12.49 7.97 1.96
N ASN A 61 -11.49 8.67 2.45
CA ASN A 61 -10.54 9.45 1.65
C ASN A 61 -9.15 9.43 2.31
N TYR A 62 -8.17 10.10 1.72
CA TYR A 62 -6.80 10.15 2.24
C TYR A 62 -6.71 10.77 3.64
N ASP A 63 -7.52 11.79 3.92
CA ASP A 63 -7.51 12.50 5.21
C ASP A 63 -8.32 11.77 6.29
N SER A 64 -8.89 10.60 5.97
CA SER A 64 -9.64 9.78 6.92
C SER A 64 -8.69 9.11 7.91
N ASP A 65 -9.08 9.12 9.20
CA ASP A 65 -8.35 8.42 10.27
C ASP A 65 -8.31 6.88 10.09
N LEU A 66 -9.13 6.35 9.18
CA LEU A 66 -9.30 4.94 8.89
C LEU A 66 -9.02 4.64 7.42
N SER A 67 -8.12 3.70 7.14
CA SER A 67 -7.87 3.20 5.79
C SER A 67 -8.86 2.10 5.38
N ALA A 68 -8.98 1.84 4.07
CA ALA A 68 -9.82 0.77 3.53
C ALA A 68 -9.49 -0.61 4.15
N ASN A 69 -8.19 -0.95 4.24
CA ASN A 69 -7.74 -2.21 4.82
C ASN A 69 -8.08 -2.32 6.33
N GLN A 70 -8.01 -1.19 7.05
CA GLN A 70 -8.42 -1.13 8.45
C GLN A 70 -9.94 -1.28 8.61
N LEU A 71 -10.74 -0.71 7.71
CA LEU A 71 -12.18 -0.92 7.68
C LEU A 71 -12.52 -2.40 7.47
N VAL A 72 -11.96 -3.04 6.44
CA VAL A 72 -12.19 -4.48 6.18
C VAL A 72 -11.80 -5.32 7.39
N THR A 73 -10.71 -4.98 8.06
CA THR A 73 -10.30 -5.68 9.30
C THR A 73 -11.37 -5.62 10.39
N LEU A 74 -12.01 -4.46 10.58
CA LEU A 74 -13.07 -4.29 11.57
C LEU A 74 -14.33 -5.06 11.17
N VAL A 75 -14.67 -5.06 9.88
CA VAL A 75 -15.86 -5.72 9.33
C VAL A 75 -15.70 -7.24 9.34
N HIS A 76 -14.56 -7.78 8.87
CA HIS A 76 -14.26 -9.22 8.90
C HIS A 76 -14.35 -9.80 10.32
N ARG A 77 -14.04 -9.00 11.34
CA ARG A 77 -14.16 -9.44 12.73
C ARG A 77 -15.61 -9.69 13.16
N GLU A 78 -16.55 -8.88 12.67
CA GLU A 78 -17.98 -9.03 12.97
C GLU A 78 -18.62 -10.07 12.04
N LEU A 79 -18.24 -10.09 10.76
CA LEU A 79 -18.78 -10.99 9.73
C LEU A 79 -18.25 -12.43 9.84
N GLN A 80 -16.96 -12.59 10.19
CA GLN A 80 -16.23 -13.86 10.28
C GLN A 80 -16.30 -14.75 9.02
N ARG A 81 -16.34 -14.15 7.83
CA ARG A 81 -16.31 -14.86 6.54
C ARG A 81 -15.04 -14.54 5.78
N ASP A 82 -14.36 -15.59 5.30
CA ASP A 82 -13.18 -15.47 4.45
C ASP A 82 -13.59 -15.15 3.01
N GLY A 83 -12.69 -14.52 2.25
CA GLY A 83 -12.99 -14.01 0.91
C GLY A 83 -12.15 -12.80 0.52
N VAL A 84 -12.51 -12.19 -0.61
CA VAL A 84 -11.89 -10.97 -1.14
C VAL A 84 -12.83 -9.78 -0.89
N TYR A 85 -12.31 -8.72 -0.30
CA TYR A 85 -13.05 -7.51 0.02
C TYR A 85 -12.58 -6.37 -0.87
N PHE A 86 -13.49 -5.80 -1.65
CA PHE A 86 -13.25 -4.61 -2.46
C PHE A 86 -13.88 -3.38 -1.79
N VAL A 87 -13.08 -2.35 -1.53
CA VAL A 87 -13.54 -1.12 -0.87
C VAL A 87 -13.38 0.05 -1.82
N GLY A 88 -14.50 0.56 -2.32
CA GLY A 88 -14.59 1.81 -3.06
C GLY A 88 -14.51 3.01 -2.11
N ARG A 89 -13.54 3.87 -2.35
CA ARG A 89 -13.30 5.10 -1.59
C ARG A 89 -12.92 6.27 -2.50
N GLN A 90 -13.07 7.47 -2.00
CA GLN A 90 -12.74 8.68 -2.72
C GLN A 90 -11.21 8.88 -2.77
N SER A 91 -10.70 9.28 -3.93
CA SER A 91 -9.28 9.52 -4.21
C SER A 91 -9.11 10.89 -4.85
N GLY A 92 -9.27 11.95 -4.05
CA GLY A 92 -9.28 13.35 -4.51
C GLY A 92 -10.68 13.84 -4.88
N ALA A 93 -10.79 15.06 -5.42
CA ALA A 93 -12.09 15.73 -5.59
C ALA A 93 -13.09 14.98 -6.49
N ASP A 94 -12.64 14.47 -7.64
CA ASP A 94 -13.54 13.97 -8.70
C ASP A 94 -13.29 12.49 -9.06
N ARG A 95 -12.68 11.71 -8.16
CA ARG A 95 -12.13 10.39 -8.51
C ARG A 95 -12.32 9.36 -7.43
N TRP A 96 -12.45 8.11 -7.88
CA TRP A 96 -12.66 6.94 -7.04
C TRP A 96 -11.50 5.95 -7.18
N GLN A 97 -11.27 5.20 -6.10
CA GLN A 97 -10.36 4.08 -6.05
C GLN A 97 -11.03 2.92 -5.33
N VAL A 98 -10.85 1.71 -5.87
CA VAL A 98 -11.18 0.45 -5.19
C VAL A 98 -9.88 -0.14 -4.67
N ASP A 99 -9.83 -0.43 -3.38
CA ASP A 99 -8.74 -1.19 -2.75
C ASP A 99 -9.20 -2.63 -2.49
N ALA A 100 -8.27 -3.59 -2.53
CA ALA A 100 -8.54 -5.00 -2.30
C ALA A 100 -7.88 -5.51 -1.01
N THR A 101 -8.58 -6.33 -0.24
CA THR A 101 -8.05 -7.07 0.91
C THR A 101 -8.58 -8.49 0.89
N SER A 102 -7.71 -9.50 0.97
CA SER A 102 -8.08 -10.92 0.95
C SER A 102 -7.82 -11.62 2.29
N TYR A 103 -8.71 -12.54 2.65
CA TYR A 103 -8.59 -13.39 3.85
C TYR A 103 -8.69 -14.86 3.50
N ASN A 104 -7.67 -15.63 3.89
CA ASN A 104 -7.60 -17.09 3.74
C ASN A 104 -7.93 -17.60 2.33
N THR A 105 -7.59 -16.79 1.32
CA THR A 105 -7.76 -17.09 -0.09
C THR A 105 -6.51 -16.62 -0.84
N SER A 106 -6.01 -17.43 -1.77
CA SER A 106 -4.92 -17.02 -2.66
C SER A 106 -5.55 -16.47 -3.93
N THR A 107 -5.22 -15.24 -4.26
CA THR A 107 -5.72 -14.56 -5.47
C THR A 107 -4.67 -14.49 -6.57
N ASP A 108 -3.43 -14.93 -6.32
CA ASP A 108 -2.28 -14.77 -7.22
C ASP A 108 -2.16 -13.34 -7.79
N ASN A 109 -2.53 -12.35 -6.98
CA ASN A 109 -2.57 -10.91 -7.28
C ASN A 109 -3.67 -10.47 -8.28
N GLU A 110 -4.59 -11.35 -8.66
CA GLU A 110 -5.68 -11.01 -9.59
C GLU A 110 -6.66 -9.97 -9.04
N ASP A 111 -6.89 -9.98 -7.73
CA ASP A 111 -7.66 -8.97 -7.00
C ASP A 111 -7.07 -7.56 -7.19
N ALA A 112 -5.76 -7.42 -7.03
CA ALA A 112 -5.07 -6.15 -7.27
C ALA A 112 -5.11 -5.75 -8.76
N LEU A 113 -4.91 -6.69 -9.69
CA LEU A 113 -4.93 -6.41 -11.13
C LEU A 113 -6.31 -5.92 -11.60
N ALA A 114 -7.39 -6.54 -11.12
CA ALA A 114 -8.75 -6.11 -11.41
C ALA A 114 -9.01 -4.67 -10.98
N THR A 115 -8.55 -4.28 -9.78
CA THR A 115 -8.67 -2.88 -9.32
C THR A 115 -7.96 -1.89 -10.24
N TYR A 116 -6.81 -2.27 -10.82
CA TYR A 116 -6.05 -1.40 -11.71
C TYR A 116 -6.72 -1.22 -13.06
N VAL A 117 -7.28 -2.30 -13.63
CA VAL A 117 -8.03 -2.26 -14.89
C VAL A 117 -9.25 -1.37 -14.73
N ALA A 118 -10.07 -1.63 -13.70
CA ALA A 118 -11.27 -0.86 -13.42
C ALA A 118 -10.98 0.63 -13.16
N ARG A 119 -9.92 0.93 -12.39
CA ARG A 119 -9.50 2.32 -12.08
C ARG A 119 -9.03 3.09 -13.31
N ASP A 120 -8.52 2.42 -14.33
CA ASP A 120 -8.11 3.07 -15.58
C ASP A 120 -9.29 3.28 -16.53
N ARG A 121 -10.19 2.29 -16.63
CA ARG A 121 -11.42 2.37 -17.43
C ARG A 121 -12.43 3.37 -16.88
N PHE A 122 -12.64 3.37 -15.55
CA PHE A 122 -13.68 4.14 -14.88
C PHE A 122 -13.12 4.97 -13.70
N PRO A 123 -12.26 5.98 -13.94
CA PRO A 123 -11.55 6.69 -12.87
C PRO A 123 -12.41 7.63 -12.01
N SER A 124 -13.64 7.95 -12.44
CA SER A 124 -14.54 8.94 -11.84
C SER A 124 -15.96 8.42 -11.61
N ASP A 125 -16.24 7.15 -11.91
CA ASP A 125 -17.55 6.52 -11.72
C ASP A 125 -17.40 5.38 -10.72
N LEU A 126 -17.91 5.55 -9.50
CA LEU A 126 -17.76 4.57 -8.42
C LEU A 126 -18.49 3.27 -8.75
N GLY A 127 -19.73 3.38 -9.23
CA GLY A 127 -20.56 2.22 -9.54
C GLY A 127 -19.96 1.35 -10.65
N GLU A 128 -19.52 1.97 -11.75
CA GLU A 128 -18.82 1.24 -12.82
C GLU A 128 -17.47 0.68 -12.35
N GLN A 129 -16.71 1.43 -11.55
CA GLN A 129 -15.42 0.95 -11.07
C GLN A 129 -15.59 -0.29 -10.16
N LEU A 130 -16.62 -0.33 -9.30
CA LEU A 130 -16.93 -1.49 -8.47
C LEU A 130 -17.39 -2.68 -9.31
N ARG A 131 -18.34 -2.45 -10.25
CA ARG A 131 -18.83 -3.49 -11.17
C ARG A 131 -17.69 -4.11 -11.97
N GLU A 132 -16.88 -3.28 -12.60
CA GLU A 132 -15.75 -3.70 -13.43
C GLU A 132 -14.69 -4.45 -12.63
N THR A 133 -14.43 -4.03 -11.38
CA THR A 133 -13.48 -4.73 -10.52
C THR A 133 -13.93 -6.16 -10.24
N VAL A 134 -15.20 -6.36 -9.87
CA VAL A 134 -15.72 -7.70 -9.58
C VAL A 134 -15.80 -8.54 -10.85
N ASP A 135 -16.22 -7.95 -11.97
CA ASP A 135 -16.31 -8.65 -13.27
C ASP A 135 -14.94 -9.16 -13.74
N VAL A 136 -13.92 -8.29 -13.74
CA VAL A 136 -12.55 -8.64 -14.13
C VAL A 136 -11.92 -9.64 -13.16
N PHE A 137 -12.22 -9.54 -11.86
CA PHE A 137 -11.73 -10.50 -10.88
C PHE A 137 -12.37 -11.89 -11.06
N THR A 138 -13.69 -11.94 -11.23
CA THR A 138 -14.43 -13.21 -11.34
C THR A 138 -14.31 -13.89 -12.71
N SER A 139 -13.85 -13.17 -13.74
CA SER A 139 -13.54 -13.78 -15.04
C SER A 139 -12.31 -14.72 -15.00
N GLY A 140 -11.42 -14.54 -14.01
CA GLY A 140 -10.13 -15.23 -13.95
C GLY A 140 -9.13 -14.78 -15.03
N GLU A 141 -9.41 -13.66 -15.71
CA GLU A 141 -8.56 -13.11 -16.79
C GLU A 141 -7.94 -11.76 -16.41
N ALA A 142 -7.97 -11.39 -15.12
CA ALA A 142 -7.48 -10.10 -14.63
C ALA A 142 -6.04 -9.78 -15.06
N ARG A 143 -5.17 -10.80 -15.16
CA ARG A 143 -3.79 -10.65 -15.64
C ARG A 143 -3.73 -10.32 -17.13
N THR A 144 -4.46 -11.05 -17.96
CA THR A 144 -4.53 -10.82 -19.41
C THR A 144 -5.08 -9.42 -19.70
N GLU A 145 -6.22 -9.08 -19.10
CA GLU A 145 -6.88 -7.77 -19.22
C GLU A 145 -5.94 -6.63 -18.82
N TYR A 146 -5.18 -6.82 -17.74
CA TYR A 146 -4.19 -5.84 -17.29
C TYR A 146 -3.01 -5.69 -18.27
N GLU A 147 -2.48 -6.79 -18.80
CA GLU A 147 -1.38 -6.75 -19.77
C GLU A 147 -1.80 -6.03 -21.06
N GLU A 148 -3.01 -6.32 -21.56
CA GLU A 148 -3.59 -5.65 -22.73
C GLU A 148 -3.84 -4.16 -22.49
N GLN A 149 -4.33 -3.79 -21.30
CA GLN A 149 -4.58 -2.39 -20.93
C GLN A 149 -3.29 -1.60 -20.73
N PHE A 150 -2.17 -2.25 -20.39
CA PHE A 150 -0.89 -1.59 -20.07
C PHE A 150 0.33 -2.17 -20.83
N PRO A 151 0.35 -2.10 -22.17
CA PRO A 151 1.40 -2.71 -23.01
C PRO A 151 2.79 -2.08 -22.83
N GLU A 152 2.86 -0.80 -22.46
CA GLU A 152 4.11 -0.04 -22.25
C GLU A 152 4.95 -0.54 -21.06
N ARG A 153 4.46 -1.50 -20.24
CA ARG A 153 5.28 -2.16 -19.21
C ARG A 153 6.31 -3.14 -19.79
N GLN A 154 6.12 -3.63 -21.03
CA GLN A 154 7.08 -4.50 -21.72
C GLN A 154 8.14 -3.72 -22.52
N GLU A 155 7.80 -2.54 -23.00
CA GLU A 155 8.65 -1.75 -23.88
C GLU A 155 8.90 -0.38 -23.23
N THR A 156 10.10 -0.10 -22.72
CA THR A 156 10.77 1.23 -22.79
C THR A 156 11.95 1.26 -21.80
N VAL A 157 13.06 0.72 -22.27
CA VAL A 157 14.40 1.26 -22.01
C VAL A 157 14.65 2.29 -23.10
N THR A 158 14.31 3.56 -22.88
CA THR A 158 14.95 4.72 -23.55
C THR A 158 14.42 6.03 -22.96
N SER A 159 15.34 6.97 -22.80
CA SER A 159 15.27 8.14 -21.92
C SER A 159 14.86 9.43 -22.64
N THR A 160 14.52 10.45 -21.82
CA THR A 160 14.63 11.92 -22.03
C THR A 160 13.40 12.57 -22.68
N GLY A 161 12.69 13.59 -22.14
CA GLY A 161 12.94 14.51 -21.03
C GLY A 161 13.01 15.96 -21.54
N ASP A 162 11.99 16.81 -21.29
CA ASP A 162 12.05 18.24 -20.89
C ASP A 162 10.61 18.80 -20.79
N GLY A 163 10.13 19.39 -19.67
CA GLY A 163 10.30 20.81 -19.28
C GLY A 163 9.10 21.64 -19.80
N SER A 164 8.33 22.45 -19.09
CA SER A 164 8.47 23.23 -17.85
C SER A 164 7.09 23.81 -17.45
N SER A 165 6.90 24.16 -16.17
CA SER A 165 5.69 24.80 -15.62
C SER A 165 5.88 26.32 -15.43
N GLN A 166 4.79 27.09 -15.50
CA GLN A 166 4.69 28.44 -14.93
C GLN A 166 3.43 28.59 -14.05
N VAL A 167 3.66 29.25 -12.93
CA VAL A 167 2.77 29.58 -11.79
C VAL A 167 2.14 30.96 -11.99
N LEU A 168 1.01 31.24 -11.33
CA LEU A 168 0.52 32.51 -10.72
C LEU A 168 -1.01 32.34 -10.50
N GLY A 169 -1.70 32.72 -9.43
CA GLY A 169 -1.47 33.54 -8.23
C GLY A 169 -2.84 34.17 -7.86
N MET A 170 -3.22 34.25 -6.58
CA MET A 170 -4.08 35.32 -6.01
C MET A 170 -4.41 35.11 -4.52
N ASP A 171 -4.28 36.20 -3.75
CA ASP A 171 -4.69 36.38 -2.36
C ASP A 171 -6.19 36.76 -2.23
N PRO A 172 -6.87 36.47 -1.09
CA PRO A 172 -8.17 37.05 -0.75
C PRO A 172 -8.10 38.03 0.45
N PRO A 173 -9.07 38.97 0.61
CA PRO A 173 -9.13 39.86 1.77
C PRO A 173 -10.03 39.33 2.90
N VAL A 174 -9.73 39.88 4.09
CA VAL A 174 -10.27 39.61 5.44
C VAL A 174 -11.67 40.21 5.67
N ALA A 175 -12.50 39.54 6.49
CA ALA A 175 -13.45 40.21 7.42
C ALA A 175 -13.86 39.29 8.60
N ILE A 176 -14.13 39.94 9.75
CA ILE A 176 -14.23 39.47 11.14
C ILE A 176 -15.70 39.35 11.60
N GLY A 177 -16.03 38.46 12.58
CA GLY A 177 -16.98 38.83 13.65
C GLY A 177 -17.93 37.79 14.29
N VAL A 178 -17.48 37.18 15.41
CA VAL A 178 -18.15 36.96 16.73
C VAL A 178 -19.53 36.26 16.85
N GLY A 179 -19.62 35.27 17.76
CA GLY A 179 -20.90 34.84 18.39
C GLY A 179 -20.82 33.65 19.36
N VAL A 180 -20.32 33.86 20.58
CA VAL A 180 -20.34 32.92 21.72
C VAL A 180 -21.73 32.90 22.36
N ALA A 181 -22.40 31.73 22.49
CA ALA A 181 -23.38 31.41 23.56
C ALA A 181 -24.10 30.03 23.43
N LEU A 182 -23.39 28.89 23.33
CA LEU A 182 -24.05 27.55 23.35
C LEU A 182 -23.26 26.47 24.12
N ALA A 183 -22.49 26.84 25.16
CA ALA A 183 -21.51 25.95 25.80
C ALA A 183 -21.95 25.26 27.10
N VAL A 184 -23.21 25.37 27.58
CA VAL A 184 -23.54 24.93 28.96
C VAL A 184 -24.48 23.72 29.06
N VAL A 185 -25.18 23.32 27.99
CA VAL A 185 -26.13 22.18 28.06
C VAL A 185 -25.47 20.82 27.74
N VAL A 186 -24.34 20.80 27.03
CA VAL A 186 -23.69 19.56 26.55
C VAL A 186 -22.86 18.84 27.64
N ALA A 187 -22.42 19.55 28.67
CA ALA A 187 -21.46 19.01 29.65
C ALA A 187 -22.01 17.88 30.54
N VAL A 188 -23.33 17.77 30.74
CA VAL A 188 -23.93 16.80 31.69
C VAL A 188 -24.22 15.43 31.05
N VAL A 189 -24.33 15.34 29.71
CA VAL A 189 -24.59 14.07 29.00
C VAL A 189 -23.28 13.32 28.69
N VAL A 190 -22.19 14.05 28.47
CA VAL A 190 -20.87 13.48 28.10
C VAL A 190 -20.19 12.74 29.26
N LEU A 191 -20.50 13.08 30.52
CA LEU A 191 -19.83 12.49 31.69
C LEU A 191 -20.39 11.12 32.14
N ARG A 192 -21.48 10.61 31.53
CA ARG A 192 -22.06 9.29 31.85
C ARG A 192 -21.62 8.12 30.95
N ARG A 193 -20.83 8.37 29.90
CA ARG A 193 -20.38 7.32 28.93
C ARG A 193 -18.97 6.74 29.16
N ARG A 194 -18.43 6.80 30.38
CA ARG A 194 -17.20 6.06 30.74
C ARG A 194 -17.62 4.73 31.41
N ARG A 195 -17.35 3.49 30.96
CA ARG A 195 -16.50 2.81 29.94
C ARG A 195 -17.12 1.38 29.68
N PRO A 196 -16.53 0.51 28.81
CA PRO A 196 -15.52 -0.41 29.33
C PRO A 196 -14.23 -0.46 28.49
N ARG A 197 -13.12 -0.65 29.19
CA ARG A 197 -11.73 -0.77 28.70
C ARG A 197 -11.47 -2.02 27.81
N GLY A 198 -12.50 -2.76 27.40
CA GLY A 198 -12.37 -4.03 26.68
C GLY A 198 -12.34 -3.90 25.15
N GLU A 199 -13.04 -2.92 24.59
CA GLU A 199 -13.21 -2.74 23.13
C GLU A 199 -11.89 -2.35 22.43
N VAL A 200 -11.12 -1.46 23.05
CA VAL A 200 -9.80 -1.03 22.56
C VAL A 200 -8.79 -2.18 22.59
N VAL A 201 -8.84 -3.05 23.60
CA VAL A 201 -7.94 -4.21 23.71
C VAL A 201 -8.26 -5.26 22.65
N LEU A 202 -9.54 -5.42 22.31
CA LEU A 202 -9.95 -6.38 21.28
C LEU A 202 -9.69 -5.84 19.85
N LYS A 203 -9.86 -4.53 19.59
CA LYS A 203 -9.46 -3.88 18.32
C LYS A 203 -7.95 -4.01 18.08
N ARG A 204 -7.13 -3.82 19.11
CA ARG A 204 -5.66 -4.00 19.07
C ARG A 204 -5.25 -5.44 18.73
N ARG A 205 -5.87 -6.45 19.34
CA ARG A 205 -5.56 -7.87 19.08
C ARG A 205 -5.92 -8.34 17.66
N ALA A 206 -6.84 -7.67 16.98
CA ALA A 206 -7.21 -8.00 15.60
C ALA A 206 -6.21 -7.40 14.60
N LEU A 207 -5.91 -6.10 14.73
CA LEU A 207 -4.85 -5.45 13.95
C LEU A 207 -3.50 -6.15 14.15
N GLN A 208 -3.13 -6.46 15.39
CA GLN A 208 -1.92 -7.23 15.70
C GLN A 208 -1.89 -8.59 14.99
N ARG A 209 -3.04 -9.28 14.81
CA ARG A 209 -3.08 -10.57 14.11
C ARG A 209 -2.85 -10.43 12.61
N ILE A 210 -3.48 -9.46 11.95
CA ILE A 210 -3.32 -9.22 10.50
C ILE A 210 -1.94 -8.68 10.18
N SER A 211 -1.51 -7.66 10.94
CA SER A 211 -0.15 -7.16 10.89
C SER A 211 0.85 -8.28 11.13
N SER A 212 0.61 -9.20 12.07
CA SER A 212 1.49 -10.35 12.27
C SER A 212 1.46 -11.35 11.11
N ALA A 213 0.32 -11.53 10.42
CA ALA A 213 0.21 -12.43 9.29
C ALA A 213 0.96 -11.89 8.07
N GLN A 214 0.78 -10.61 7.75
CA GLN A 214 1.55 -9.91 6.72
C GLN A 214 3.04 -9.88 7.05
N THR A 215 3.40 -9.58 8.31
CA THR A 215 4.79 -9.62 8.78
C THR A 215 5.40 -11.01 8.58
N ARG A 216 4.67 -12.08 8.94
CA ARG A 216 5.12 -13.45 8.71
C ARG A 216 5.29 -13.77 7.23
N GLU A 217 4.43 -13.24 6.36
CA GLU A 217 4.55 -13.44 4.92
C GLU A 217 5.78 -12.72 4.35
N TRP A 218 5.97 -11.44 4.69
CA TRP A 218 7.18 -10.71 4.32
C TRP A 218 8.45 -11.39 4.82
N ARG A 219 8.43 -11.90 6.06
CA ARG A 219 9.52 -12.68 6.62
C ARG A 219 9.78 -13.96 5.83
N ARG A 220 8.77 -14.79 5.57
CA ARG A 220 8.92 -16.02 4.78
C ARG A 220 9.50 -15.74 3.40
N ARG A 221 9.03 -14.68 2.75
CA ARG A 221 9.56 -14.26 1.45
C ARG A 221 11.02 -13.83 1.54
N ALA A 222 11.39 -13.03 2.55
CA ALA A 222 12.77 -12.61 2.77
C ALA A 222 13.70 -13.81 3.07
N GLU A 223 13.26 -14.77 3.89
CA GLU A 223 13.99 -16.01 4.15
C GLU A 223 14.18 -16.83 2.87
N THR A 224 13.13 -16.93 2.04
CA THR A 224 13.18 -17.66 0.76
C THR A 224 14.16 -17.02 -0.22
N GLU A 225 14.06 -15.70 -0.44
CA GLU A 225 14.95 -14.98 -1.36
C GLU A 225 16.40 -14.97 -0.84
N THR A 226 16.61 -14.85 0.49
CA THR A 226 17.95 -14.93 1.10
C THR A 226 18.56 -16.33 0.98
N ALA A 227 17.77 -17.39 1.18
CA ALA A 227 18.23 -18.77 1.02
C ALA A 227 18.57 -19.08 -0.45
N ALA A 228 17.77 -18.61 -1.40
CA ALA A 228 18.02 -18.73 -2.83
C ALA A 228 19.33 -18.03 -3.23
N LEU A 229 19.56 -16.82 -2.74
CA LEU A 229 20.83 -16.12 -2.92
C LEU A 229 22.01 -16.93 -2.36
N GLY A 230 21.88 -17.46 -1.15
CA GLY A 230 22.92 -18.30 -0.54
C GLY A 230 23.25 -19.55 -1.34
N GLU A 231 22.26 -20.17 -2.00
CA GLU A 231 22.50 -21.31 -2.90
C GLU A 231 23.24 -20.89 -4.17
N ARG A 232 22.82 -19.79 -4.80
CA ARG A 232 23.50 -19.25 -5.98
C ARG A 232 24.95 -18.86 -5.70
N ILE A 233 25.22 -18.28 -4.52
CA ILE A 233 26.60 -17.98 -4.08
C ILE A 233 27.43 -19.26 -4.02
N ARG A 234 26.91 -20.32 -3.40
CA ARG A 234 27.62 -21.61 -3.31
C ARG A 234 27.92 -22.23 -4.68
N GLU A 235 26.98 -22.13 -5.61
CA GLU A 235 27.14 -22.65 -6.97
C GLU A 235 28.23 -21.88 -7.73
N LEU A 236 28.19 -20.55 -7.71
CA LEU A 236 29.12 -19.70 -8.45
C LEU A 236 30.51 -19.59 -7.80
N GLU A 237 30.63 -19.76 -6.48
CA GLU A 237 31.92 -19.77 -5.77
C GLU A 237 32.84 -20.88 -6.29
N ILE A 238 32.26 -21.99 -6.74
CA ILE A 238 32.98 -23.12 -7.33
C ILE A 238 33.59 -22.73 -8.70
N GLU A 239 33.09 -21.69 -9.35
CA GLU A 239 33.40 -21.35 -10.75
C GLU A 239 34.32 -20.12 -10.93
N HIS A 240 34.50 -19.24 -9.94
CA HIS A 240 35.05 -17.89 -10.15
C HIS A 240 36.48 -17.58 -9.65
N GLY A 241 37.15 -16.67 -10.39
CA GLY A 241 38.34 -15.92 -10.00
C GLY A 241 38.38 -14.53 -10.67
N ASP A 242 38.88 -13.52 -9.93
CA ASP A 242 39.26 -12.13 -10.31
C ASP A 242 38.27 -10.93 -10.15
N ASP A 243 36.99 -11.12 -9.79
CA ASP A 243 36.02 -10.00 -9.59
C ASP A 243 35.67 -9.69 -8.11
N GLY A 244 36.72 -9.56 -7.28
CA GLY A 244 36.60 -9.58 -5.82
C GLY A 244 35.69 -8.51 -5.19
N ALA A 245 35.54 -7.32 -5.78
CA ALA A 245 34.75 -6.24 -5.18
C ALA A 245 33.23 -6.41 -5.40
N THR A 246 32.80 -6.74 -6.62
CA THR A 246 31.38 -7.01 -6.91
C THR A 246 30.92 -8.29 -6.20
N TRP A 247 31.79 -9.31 -6.15
CA TRP A 247 31.56 -10.52 -5.38
C TRP A 247 31.44 -10.24 -3.88
N ALA A 248 32.33 -9.43 -3.30
CA ALA A 248 32.25 -9.02 -1.91
C ALA A 248 30.93 -8.31 -1.61
N ALA A 249 30.46 -7.42 -2.49
CA ALA A 249 29.17 -6.77 -2.33
C ALA A 249 27.99 -7.76 -2.27
N ALA A 250 28.01 -8.82 -3.09
CA ALA A 250 27.00 -9.88 -3.02
C ALA A 250 27.01 -10.60 -1.66
N LEU A 251 28.21 -10.96 -1.17
CA LEU A 251 28.38 -11.59 0.13
C LEU A 251 27.94 -10.69 1.29
N ASP A 252 28.31 -9.40 1.26
CA ASP A 252 27.97 -8.44 2.31
C ASP A 252 26.45 -8.25 2.42
N HIS A 253 25.75 -8.18 1.29
CA HIS A 253 24.29 -8.09 1.27
C HIS A 253 23.61 -9.38 1.76
N TYR A 254 24.14 -10.55 1.37
CA TYR A 254 23.66 -11.84 1.87
C TYR A 254 23.85 -11.96 3.40
N GLN A 255 25.03 -11.59 3.90
CA GLN A 255 25.34 -11.61 5.32
C GLN A 255 24.48 -10.62 6.10
N ALA A 256 24.29 -9.41 5.59
CA ALA A 256 23.43 -8.40 6.21
C ALA A 256 21.96 -8.85 6.27
N ALA A 257 21.43 -9.42 5.18
CA ALA A 257 20.07 -9.96 5.14
C ALA A 257 19.90 -11.10 6.18
N THR A 258 20.84 -12.04 6.20
CA THR A 258 20.85 -13.16 7.17
C THR A 258 20.91 -12.65 8.61
N ALA A 259 21.84 -11.72 8.91
CA ALA A 259 22.01 -11.17 10.24
C ALA A 259 20.76 -10.39 10.72
N ILE A 260 20.04 -9.71 9.82
CA ILE A 260 18.78 -9.05 10.14
C ILE A 260 17.68 -10.07 10.46
N LEU A 261 17.53 -11.10 9.62
CA LEU A 261 16.53 -12.14 9.83
C LEU A 261 16.79 -12.96 11.11
N ASP A 262 18.06 -13.17 11.48
CA ASP A 262 18.44 -13.88 12.69
C ASP A 262 18.13 -13.10 13.99
N ARG A 263 18.16 -11.75 13.92
CA ARG A 263 18.06 -10.90 15.12
C ARG A 263 16.70 -10.24 15.33
N SER A 264 15.83 -10.21 14.33
CA SER A 264 14.59 -9.43 14.36
C SER A 264 13.45 -10.15 13.63
N ASP A 265 12.25 -10.03 14.19
CA ASP A 265 10.97 -10.48 13.61
C ASP A 265 10.11 -9.30 13.12
N ASP A 266 10.65 -8.08 13.14
CA ASP A 266 9.90 -6.87 12.80
C ASP A 266 9.64 -6.78 11.28
N ALA A 267 8.46 -6.28 10.92
CA ALA A 267 8.05 -6.10 9.52
C ALA A 267 9.05 -5.30 8.68
N ALA A 268 9.55 -4.19 9.22
CA ALA A 268 10.50 -3.34 8.54
C ALA A 268 11.83 -4.06 8.30
N ASP A 269 12.30 -4.83 9.29
CA ASP A 269 13.53 -5.61 9.17
C ASP A 269 13.37 -6.76 8.15
N ALA A 270 12.21 -7.42 8.11
CA ALA A 270 11.91 -8.44 7.10
C ALA A 270 11.92 -7.86 5.67
N ILE A 271 11.27 -6.70 5.45
CA ILE A 271 11.29 -6.01 4.14
C ILE A 271 12.70 -5.50 3.82
N GLY A 272 13.44 -5.01 4.81
CA GLY A 272 14.83 -4.60 4.65
C GLY A 272 15.73 -5.76 4.21
N ALA A 273 15.59 -6.92 4.84
CA ALA A 273 16.30 -8.15 4.45
C ALA A 273 15.94 -8.59 3.03
N LEU A 274 14.67 -8.48 2.64
CA LEU A 274 14.22 -8.74 1.26
C LEU A 274 14.93 -7.82 0.24
N VAL A 275 15.02 -6.52 0.54
CA VAL A 275 15.72 -5.56 -0.33
C VAL A 275 17.22 -5.89 -0.42
N LEU A 276 17.85 -6.24 0.70
CA LEU A 276 19.26 -6.63 0.74
C LEU A 276 19.51 -7.92 -0.07
N ALA A 277 18.67 -8.95 0.07
CA ALA A 277 18.78 -10.18 -0.70
C ALA A 277 18.72 -9.89 -2.22
N ARG A 278 17.78 -9.06 -2.67
CA ARG A 278 17.67 -8.67 -4.09
C ARG A 278 18.90 -7.91 -4.60
N ARG A 279 19.47 -7.03 -3.77
CA ARG A 279 20.72 -6.33 -4.12
C ARG A 279 21.91 -7.27 -4.19
N GLY A 280 21.99 -8.23 -3.28
CA GLY A 280 23.02 -9.27 -3.30
C GLY A 280 22.91 -10.14 -4.55
N ASP A 281 21.69 -10.49 -4.96
CA ASP A 281 21.41 -11.26 -6.17
C ASP A 281 21.80 -10.50 -7.46
N ASP A 282 21.49 -9.21 -7.51
CA ASP A 282 21.89 -8.32 -8.62
C ASP A 282 23.41 -8.15 -8.69
N ALA A 283 24.06 -7.96 -7.54
CA ALA A 283 25.52 -7.91 -7.44
C ALA A 283 26.16 -9.23 -7.89
N LEU A 284 25.64 -10.37 -7.44
CA LEU A 284 26.13 -11.71 -7.83
C LEU A 284 26.03 -11.92 -9.34
N SER A 285 24.92 -11.49 -9.94
CA SER A 285 24.73 -11.58 -11.39
C SER A 285 25.73 -10.70 -12.16
N HIS A 286 26.07 -9.52 -11.64
CA HIS A 286 27.12 -8.68 -12.22
C HIS A 286 28.52 -9.30 -12.05
N ALA A 287 28.83 -9.88 -10.90
CA ALA A 287 30.10 -10.57 -10.66
C ALA A 287 30.27 -11.74 -11.64
N ALA A 288 29.23 -12.55 -11.83
CA ALA A 288 29.25 -13.69 -12.74
C ALA A 288 29.54 -13.28 -14.20
N ASP A 289 29.14 -12.06 -14.58
CA ASP A 289 29.38 -11.50 -15.91
C ASP A 289 30.70 -10.72 -16.04
N GLY A 290 31.52 -10.64 -14.98
CA GLY A 290 32.75 -9.83 -14.98
C GLY A 290 32.48 -8.32 -15.01
N ARG A 291 31.36 -7.85 -14.42
CA ARG A 291 30.89 -6.45 -14.49
C ARG A 291 30.98 -5.76 -13.14
N SER A 292 31.33 -4.48 -13.16
CA SER A 292 31.19 -3.61 -11.99
C SER A 292 29.72 -3.44 -11.62
N TRP A 293 29.41 -3.43 -10.33
CA TRP A 293 28.05 -3.25 -9.82
C TRP A 293 27.84 -1.91 -9.14
N THR A 294 26.61 -1.41 -9.18
CA THR A 294 26.15 -0.27 -8.38
C THR A 294 24.70 -0.55 -7.94
N PRO A 295 24.35 -0.36 -6.66
CA PRO A 295 23.03 -0.69 -6.17
C PRO A 295 21.92 0.06 -6.91
N THR A 296 21.00 -0.70 -7.51
CA THR A 296 19.77 -0.12 -8.04
C THR A 296 18.86 0.30 -6.89
N ALA A 297 18.38 1.55 -6.91
CA ALA A 297 17.41 2.03 -5.94
C ALA A 297 16.09 1.26 -6.09
N ALA A 298 15.45 0.88 -4.98
CA ALA A 298 14.08 0.38 -5.00
C ALA A 298 13.09 1.54 -5.21
N CYS A 299 11.83 1.21 -5.49
CA CYS A 299 10.78 2.21 -5.49
C CYS A 299 10.66 2.86 -4.10
N PHE A 300 10.80 4.19 -4.04
CA PHE A 300 10.72 4.96 -2.80
C PHE A 300 9.37 4.81 -2.08
N PHE A 301 8.26 4.68 -2.81
CA PHE A 301 6.93 4.59 -2.18
C PHE A 301 6.68 3.23 -1.55
N ASN A 302 7.07 2.16 -2.24
CA ASN A 302 6.97 0.80 -1.74
C ASN A 302 8.13 -0.05 -2.29
N PRO A 303 9.11 -0.47 -1.48
CA PRO A 303 10.24 -1.29 -1.94
C PRO A 303 9.81 -2.66 -2.49
N LEU A 304 8.59 -3.12 -2.22
CA LEU A 304 8.04 -4.37 -2.74
C LEU A 304 7.74 -4.30 -4.25
N HIS A 305 7.60 -3.10 -4.83
CA HIS A 305 7.37 -2.89 -6.27
C HIS A 305 8.60 -3.18 -7.14
N GLY A 306 9.77 -3.40 -6.53
CA GLY A 306 11.01 -3.70 -7.25
C GLY A 306 11.84 -2.44 -7.58
N PRO A 307 12.74 -2.51 -8.57
CA PRO A 307 13.70 -1.46 -8.87
C PRO A 307 13.01 -0.20 -9.40
N ALA A 308 13.56 0.95 -9.03
CA ALA A 308 13.16 2.23 -9.58
C ALA A 308 13.67 2.37 -11.01
N THR A 309 12.76 2.71 -11.92
CA THR A 309 13.07 2.94 -13.34
C THR A 309 13.02 4.41 -13.72
N THR A 310 12.52 5.26 -12.82
CA THR A 310 12.37 6.71 -13.06
C THR A 310 12.36 7.48 -11.74
N LYS A 311 12.12 8.80 -11.81
CA LYS A 311 11.97 9.68 -10.65
C LYS A 311 10.63 10.39 -10.66
N ALA A 312 10.05 10.60 -9.48
CA ALA A 312 8.84 11.37 -9.30
C ALA A 312 9.07 12.53 -8.31
N PRO A 313 8.45 13.71 -8.52
CA PRO A 313 8.48 14.78 -7.56
C PRO A 313 7.62 14.40 -6.35
N TRP A 314 8.21 14.43 -5.16
CA TRP A 314 7.53 14.14 -3.90
C TRP A 314 7.62 15.33 -2.96
N ARG A 315 6.47 15.71 -2.37
CA ARG A 315 6.40 16.80 -1.41
C ARG A 315 6.62 16.24 -0.01
N THR A 316 7.56 16.85 0.71
CA THR A 316 7.79 16.61 2.13
C THR A 316 7.68 17.94 2.88
N PRO A 317 7.58 17.95 4.22
CA PRO A 317 7.65 19.19 5.00
C PRO A 317 8.93 20.00 4.76
N ALA A 318 10.03 19.34 4.36
CA ALA A 318 11.31 19.97 4.02
C ALA A 318 11.35 20.55 2.59
N GLY A 319 10.30 20.35 1.79
CA GLY A 319 10.21 20.79 0.40
C GLY A 319 9.93 19.66 -0.58
N THR A 320 9.86 20.01 -1.86
CA THR A 320 9.71 19.05 -2.96
C THR A 320 11.07 18.51 -3.38
N ARG A 321 11.19 17.20 -3.52
CA ARG A 321 12.39 16.54 -4.04
C ARG A 321 12.02 15.42 -5.00
N ASP A 322 12.90 15.13 -5.95
CA ASP A 322 12.74 13.96 -6.81
C ASP A 322 13.18 12.69 -6.07
N VAL A 323 12.28 11.70 -6.02
CA VAL A 323 12.52 10.40 -5.42
C VAL A 323 12.49 9.31 -6.49
N PRO A 324 13.37 8.29 -6.40
CA PRO A 324 13.37 7.19 -7.36
C PRO A 324 12.11 6.33 -7.15
N CYS A 325 11.43 5.96 -8.23
CA CYS A 325 10.20 5.17 -8.16
C CYS A 325 10.03 4.28 -9.39
N CYS A 326 9.12 3.32 -9.29
CA CYS A 326 8.71 2.50 -10.43
C CYS A 326 7.81 3.32 -11.39
N GLY A 327 7.65 2.83 -12.63
CA GLY A 327 6.79 3.48 -13.62
C GLY A 327 5.31 3.56 -13.22
N ALA A 328 4.83 2.65 -12.35
CA ALA A 328 3.47 2.70 -11.84
C ALA A 328 3.27 3.90 -10.89
N CYS A 329 4.11 4.02 -9.85
CA CYS A 329 4.07 5.16 -8.94
C CYS A 329 4.32 6.49 -9.66
N ARG A 330 5.20 6.51 -10.67
CA ARG A 330 5.41 7.71 -11.49
C ARG A 330 4.15 8.15 -12.21
N ARG A 331 3.41 7.21 -12.81
CA ARG A 331 2.13 7.49 -13.47
C ARG A 331 1.08 7.96 -12.48
N ASP A 332 1.02 7.36 -11.29
CA ASP A 332 0.11 7.81 -10.25
C ASP A 332 0.40 9.27 -9.87
N ILE A 333 1.66 9.61 -9.54
CA ILE A 333 2.07 11.00 -9.26
C ILE A 333 1.78 11.94 -10.44
N GLY A 334 2.06 11.51 -11.68
CA GLY A 334 1.78 12.29 -12.89
C GLY A 334 0.29 12.59 -13.10
N LYS A 335 -0.58 11.62 -12.76
CA LYS A 335 -2.04 11.75 -12.78
C LYS A 335 -2.60 12.40 -11.50
N ARG A 336 -1.75 12.96 -10.62
CA ARG A 336 -2.11 13.49 -9.29
C ARG A 336 -2.90 12.46 -8.45
N ARG A 337 -2.58 11.18 -8.63
CA ARG A 337 -3.03 10.05 -7.80
C ARG A 337 -1.98 9.80 -6.71
N GLU A 338 -2.44 9.33 -5.58
CA GLU A 338 -1.55 8.82 -4.57
C GLU A 338 -0.94 7.48 -5.04
N PRO A 339 0.39 7.32 -4.99
CA PRO A 339 1.02 6.03 -5.22
C PRO A 339 0.76 5.11 -4.02
N GLU A 340 0.78 3.80 -4.23
CA GLU A 340 0.74 2.86 -3.12
C GLU A 340 2.02 3.02 -2.26
N ILE A 341 1.85 3.49 -1.02
CA ILE A 341 2.90 3.68 -0.04
C ILE A 341 2.93 2.48 0.90
N LEU A 342 4.13 1.96 1.19
CA LEU A 342 4.29 0.87 2.13
C LEU A 342 3.86 1.29 3.54
N ASP A 343 2.93 0.54 4.11
CA ASP A 343 2.51 0.66 5.49
C ASP A 343 3.23 -0.36 6.39
N LEU A 344 3.70 0.11 7.54
CA LEU A 344 4.33 -0.71 8.56
C LEU A 344 3.45 -0.80 9.81
N PRO A 345 3.33 -2.00 10.40
CA PRO A 345 2.65 -2.14 11.69
C PRO A 345 3.50 -1.54 12.81
N THR A 346 2.92 -0.60 13.55
CA THR A 346 3.52 0.05 14.73
C THR A 346 2.63 -0.19 15.96
N GLY A 347 2.89 -1.30 16.65
CA GLY A 347 2.20 -1.71 17.88
C GLY A 347 0.71 -1.99 17.68
N ASP A 348 -0.10 -0.94 17.68
CA ASP A 348 -1.56 -0.96 17.65
C ASP A 348 -2.17 -0.34 16.38
N THR A 349 -1.33 0.17 15.46
CA THR A 349 -1.75 0.80 14.20
C THR A 349 -0.85 0.40 13.04
N VAL A 350 -1.25 0.75 11.82
CA VAL A 350 -0.35 0.83 10.67
C VAL A 350 -0.06 2.30 10.36
N VAL A 351 1.14 2.58 9.89
CA VAL A 351 1.59 3.92 9.50
C VAL A 351 2.47 3.80 8.27
N HIS A 352 2.43 4.80 7.40
CA HIS A 352 3.37 4.87 6.28
C HIS A 352 4.80 4.74 6.79
N TYR A 353 5.62 3.96 6.09
CA TYR A 353 6.95 3.60 6.60
C TYR A 353 7.84 4.82 6.88
N MET A 354 7.63 5.92 6.15
CA MET A 354 8.36 7.19 6.29
C MET A 354 8.08 7.86 7.64
N ASP A 355 6.88 7.66 8.18
CA ASP A 355 6.40 8.26 9.43
C ASP A 355 6.49 7.27 10.60
N ALA A 356 6.82 6.00 10.33
CA ALA A 356 6.93 4.95 11.34
C ALA A 356 8.09 5.15 12.32
N GLY A 357 9.07 6.01 11.99
CA GLY A 357 10.26 6.25 12.82
C GLY A 357 11.18 5.03 12.96
N VAL A 358 11.01 4.00 12.12
CA VAL A 358 11.81 2.78 12.16
C VAL A 358 13.08 2.96 11.35
N GLU A 359 14.16 3.34 12.04
CA GLU A 359 15.47 3.57 11.42
C GLU A 359 16.29 2.27 11.27
N PRO A 360 17.11 2.13 10.20
CA PRO A 360 17.41 3.13 9.17
C PRO A 360 16.39 3.16 8.01
N TRP A 361 15.37 2.31 8.02
CA TRP A 361 14.49 2.07 6.89
C TRP A 361 13.69 3.31 6.46
N ALA A 362 13.15 4.04 7.44
CA ALA A 362 12.41 5.27 7.22
C ALA A 362 13.27 6.36 6.55
N SER A 363 14.43 6.70 7.12
CA SER A 363 15.27 7.77 6.58
C SER A 363 15.93 7.43 5.25
N THR A 364 16.21 6.15 5.00
CA THR A 364 16.84 5.69 3.76
C THR A 364 15.85 5.35 2.66
N GLY A 365 14.56 5.25 2.95
CA GLY A 365 13.57 4.73 2.00
C GLY A 365 13.88 3.29 1.59
N PHE A 366 14.29 2.45 2.55
CA PHE A 366 14.82 1.11 2.27
C PHE A 366 15.98 1.12 1.25
N GLY A 367 16.84 2.13 1.33
CA GLY A 367 17.95 2.33 0.42
C GLY A 367 17.62 3.03 -0.90
N ALA A 368 16.37 3.49 -1.10
CA ALA A 368 16.00 4.32 -2.24
C ALA A 368 16.69 5.70 -2.22
N LEU A 369 16.91 6.27 -1.03
CA LEU A 369 17.53 7.58 -0.83
C LEU A 369 19.01 7.49 -0.43
N ALA A 370 19.44 6.32 0.03
CA ALA A 370 20.81 6.01 0.43
C ALA A 370 21.22 4.69 -0.25
N PRO A 371 21.88 4.74 -1.42
CA PRO A 371 22.27 3.54 -2.16
C PRO A 371 23.20 2.64 -1.33
N ASP A 372 24.06 3.25 -0.50
CA ASP A 372 24.89 2.54 0.48
C ASP A 372 24.11 2.28 1.78
N LEU A 373 23.25 1.27 1.71
CA LEU A 373 22.38 0.88 2.81
C LEU A 373 23.15 0.13 3.92
N LEU A 374 24.26 -0.52 3.57
CA LEU A 374 25.06 -1.32 4.50
C LEU A 374 25.75 -0.43 5.55
N ASP A 375 26.29 0.71 5.13
CA ASP A 375 26.87 1.70 6.05
C ASP A 375 25.87 2.13 7.13
N ARG A 376 24.61 2.37 6.73
CA ARG A 376 23.54 2.78 7.66
C ARG A 376 23.10 1.67 8.62
N LEU A 377 23.35 0.41 8.28
CA LEU A 377 23.02 -0.74 9.14
C LEU A 377 24.10 -1.00 10.19
N GLY A 378 25.36 -0.64 9.90
CA GLY A 378 26.50 -0.76 10.83
C GLY A 378 26.48 0.26 11.97
N GLU A 379 25.71 1.34 11.86
CA GLU A 379 25.55 2.38 12.88
C GLU A 379 24.48 2.05 13.95
N ARG A 380 23.80 0.90 13.86
CA ARG A 380 22.84 0.44 14.89
C ARG A 380 23.61 -0.01 16.15
N PRO A 381 23.32 0.56 17.34
CA PRO A 381 23.99 0.19 18.59
C PRO A 381 23.68 -1.25 19.05
#